data_AF-A0A9X3WPG7-F1
#
_entry.id   AF-A0A9X3WPG7-F1
#
_cell.length_a   1.000
_cell.length_b   1.000
_cell.length_c   1.000
_cell.angle_alpha   90.00
_cell.angle_beta   90.00
_cell.angle_gamma   90.00
#
_symmetry.space_group_name_H-M   'P 1'
#
loop_
_entity.id
_entity.type
_entity.pdbx_description
1 polymer ?
#
loop_
_entity_poly.entity_id
_entity_poly.type
_entity_poly.pdbx_seq_one_letter_code
_entity_poly.pdbx_strand_id
1 'polypeptide(L)' 'MQLLLFIAFSLYVAFYCFAFGRICFQQENKLGGIAVMMLIPLALASPVTYFLIR' A
#
# COMPACT_ATOMS: atom_id res chain seq x y z
N MET A 1 -17.68 11.04 -6.48
CA MET A 1 -16.96 11.53 -5.28
C MET A 1 -16.30 10.39 -4.48
N GLN A 2 -17.01 9.30 -4.16
CA GLN A 2 -16.45 8.12 -3.45
C GLN A 2 -15.22 7.51 -4.10
N LEU A 3 -15.16 7.50 -5.43
CA LEU A 3 -14.09 6.86 -6.17
C LEU A 3 -12.75 7.59 -6.04
N LEU A 4 -12.79 8.93 -6.03
CA LEU A 4 -11.64 9.80 -5.78
C LEU A 4 -11.09 9.60 -4.36
N LEU A 5 -11.98 9.43 -3.38
CA LEU A 5 -11.65 9.09 -2.00
C LEU A 5 -10.97 7.72 -1.89
N PHE A 6 -11.45 6.71 -2.62
CA PHE A 6 -10.85 5.37 -2.65
C PHE A 6 -9.43 5.39 -3.23
N ILE A 7 -9.23 6.13 -4.33
CA ILE A 7 -7.91 6.29 -4.94
C ILE A 7 -6.98 7.02 -3.97
N ALA A 8 -7.41 8.14 -3.38
CA ALA A 8 -6.61 8.88 -2.41
C ALA A 8 -6.23 8.02 -1.18
N PHE A 9 -7.17 7.23 -0.67
CA PHE A 9 -6.92 6.30 0.43
C PHE A 9 -5.93 5.19 0.05
N SER A 10 -6.07 4.61 -1.14
CA SER A 10 -5.13 3.58 -1.63
C SER A 10 -3.71 4.11 -1.77
N LEU A 11 -3.54 5.35 -2.26
CA LEU A 11 -2.25 6.02 -2.37
C LEU A 11 -1.67 6.31 -0.98
N TYR A 12 -2.49 6.77 -0.04
CA TYR A 12 -2.06 7.00 1.33
C TYR A 12 -1.52 5.72 1.99
N VAL A 13 -2.23 4.60 1.85
CA VAL A 13 -1.79 3.30 2.37
C VAL A 13 -0.49 2.85 1.70
N ALA A 14 -0.37 2.99 0.38
CA ALA A 14 0.86 2.65 -0.35
C ALA A 14 2.07 3.47 0.14
N PHE A 15 1.90 4.78 0.33
CA PHE A 15 2.95 5.65 0.87
C PHE A 15 3.33 5.28 2.31
N TYR A 16 2.35 4.97 3.15
CA TYR A 16 2.59 4.53 4.52
C TYR A 16 3.40 3.22 4.56
N CYS A 17 3.00 2.22 3.77
CA CYS A 17 3.74 0.96 3.65
C CYS A 17 5.17 1.19 3.14
N PHE A 18 5.38 2.09 2.18
CA PHE A 18 6.73 2.41 1.69
C PHE A 18 7.60 3.06 2.78
N ALA A 19 7.07 4.06 3.48
CA ALA A 19 7.78 4.75 4.56
C ALA A 19 8.11 3.80 5.72
N PHE A 20 7.14 2.98 6.13
CA PHE A 20 7.33 2.00 7.20
C PHE A 20 8.28 0.87 6.79
N GLY A 21 8.16 0.37 5.56
CA GLY A 21 9.09 -0.62 5.00
C GLY A 21 10.53 -0.12 5.05
N ARG A 22 10.78 1.14 4.68
CA ARG A 22 12.11 1.77 4.81
C ARG A 22 12.61 1.82 6.24
N ILE A 23 11.76 2.11 7.22
CA ILE A 23 12.14 2.11 8.64
C ILE A 23 12.52 0.69 9.08
N CYS A 24 11.74 -0.33 8.70
CA CYS A 24 12.07 -1.73 9.00
C CYS A 24 13.43 -2.14 8.40
N PHE A 25 13.75 -1.71 7.17
CA PHE A 25 15.06 -1.94 6.57
C PHE A 25 16.21 -1.27 7.34
N GLN A 26 15.97 -0.08 7.92
CA GLN A 26 16.95 0.62 8.74
C GLN A 26 17.16 -0.03 10.12
N GLN A 27 16.16 -0.73 10.65
CA GLN A 27 16.24 -1.46 11.91
C GLN A 27 16.73 -2.91 11.76
N GLU A 28 17.44 -3.23 10.68
CA GLU A 28 17.92 -4.57 10.32
C GLU A 28 16.84 -5.65 10.13
N ASN A 29 15.56 -5.29 10.27
CA ASN A 29 14.42 -6.18 10.04
C ASN A 29 14.04 -6.20 8.55
N LYS A 30 14.92 -6.78 7.74
CA LYS A 30 14.78 -6.86 6.27
C LYS A 30 13.54 -7.66 5.85
N LEU A 31 13.23 -8.75 6.55
CA LEU A 31 12.06 -9.60 6.24
C LEU A 31 10.75 -8.86 6.51
N GLY A 32 10.66 -8.13 7.63
CA GLY A 32 9.51 -7.28 7.92
C GLY A 32 9.34 -6.16 6.89
N GLY A 33 10.45 -5.52 6.49
CA GLY A 33 10.42 -4.48 5.43
C GLY A 33 9.92 -5.01 4.09
N ILE A 34 10.36 -6.20 3.66
CA ILE A 34 9.90 -6.84 2.43
C ILE A 34 8.41 -7.20 2.51
N ALA A 35 7.96 -7.76 3.65
CA ALA A 35 6.55 -8.12 3.85
C ALA A 35 5.65 -6.88 3.75
N VAL A 36 6.05 -5.75 4.32
CA VAL A 36 5.31 -4.49 4.26
C VAL A 36 5.32 -3.90 2.84
N MET A 37 6.46 -3.96 2.13
CA MET A 37 6.54 -3.52 0.73
C MET A 37 5.65 -4.34 -0.21
N MET A 38 5.45 -5.64 0.06
CA MET A 38 4.53 -6.49 -0.71
C MET A 38 3.06 -6.10 -0.58
N LEU A 39 2.67 -5.32 0.44
CA LEU A 39 1.30 -4.83 0.60
C LEU A 39 0.98 -3.67 -0.35
N ILE A 40 1.99 -3.00 -0.90
CA ILE A 40 1.84 -1.86 -1.82
C ILE A 40 1.05 -2.23 -3.09
N PRO A 41 1.44 -3.28 -3.85
CA PRO A 41 0.67 -3.69 -5.03
C PRO A 41 -0.75 -4.13 -4.67
N LEU A 42 -0.96 -4.71 -3.47
CA LEU A 42 -2.29 -5.08 -2.99
C LEU A 42 -3.18 -3.85 -2.72
N ALA A 43 -2.60 -2.83 -2.07
CA ALA A 43 -3.28 -1.56 -1.79
C ALA A 43 -3.64 -0.81 -3.08
N LEU A 44 -2.74 -0.83 -4.08
CA LEU A 44 -2.98 -0.21 -5.39
C LEU A 44 -3.94 -1.01 -6.27
N ALA A 45 -4.03 -2.33 -6.09
CA ALA A 45 -5.01 -3.16 -6.78
C ALA A 45 -6.44 -2.94 -6.24
N SER A 46 -6.61 -2.56 -4.97
CA SER A 46 -7.92 -2.30 -4.34
C SER A 46 -8.88 -1.44 -5.19
N PRO A 47 -8.50 -0.21 -5.63
CA PRO A 47 -9.37 0.60 -6.49
C PRO A 47 -9.66 -0.07 -7.84
N VAL A 48 -8.71 -0.80 -8.43
CA VAL A 48 -8.91 -1.54 -9.68
C VAL A 48 -9.89 -2.70 -9.51
N THR A 49 -9.79 -3.43 -8.41
CA THR A 49 -10.70 -4.53 -8.07
C THR A 49 -12.12 -4.00 -7.83
N TYR A 50 -12.23 -2.84 -7.17
CA TYR A 50 -13.51 -2.14 -7.00
C TYR A 50 -14.16 -1.77 -8.34
N PHE A 51 -13.37 -1.38 -9.34
CA PHE A 51 -13.84 -1.11 -10.70
C PHE A 51 -14.22 -2.36 -11.50
N LEU A 52 -13.57 -3.50 -11.25
CA LEU A 52 -13.84 -4.75 -11.99
C LEU A 52 -15.06 -5.52 -11.45
N ILE A 53 -15.37 -5.38 -10.16
CA ILE A 53 -16.47 -6.08 -9.49
C ILE A 53 -17.81 -5.33 -9.64
N ARG A 54 -17.78 -4.05 -10.01
CA ARG A 54 -18.95 -3.18 -10.12
C ARG A 54 -19.28 -2.87 -11.58
#